data_AF-A0A1Y6EI26-F1
#
_entry.id   AF-A0A1Y6EI26-F1
#
_cell.length_a   1.000
_cell.length_b   1.000
_cell.length_c   1.000
_cell.angle_alpha   90.00
_cell.angle_beta   90.00
_cell.angle_gamma   90.00
#
_symmetry.space_group_name_H-M   'P 1'
#
loop_
_entity.id
_entity.type
_entity.pdbx_description
1 polymer ?
#
loop_
_entity_poly.entity_id
_entity_poly.type
_entity_poly.pdbx_seq_one_letter_code
_entity_poly.pdbx_strand_id
1 'polypeptide(L)'
;MTQIAFKIAYWLLSRGPIASSRKLGGIDLKSYSHPKHHQSCLVIGNGPSLKNDLNTLTERAHSSDFVTVNHFSEDPLFASLKPTKHVVIDSYFWAPDAAEELKQKREKFYASLTQVDWSMTLYAPSTADQTFVRNMVSNPNIKLVFFGGCPVTRIPLKIPTSITTELYETSDLIPPVCNVLIYATFIAVLTGYSEIDIYGADLSFHMDIQLNQQSNELLMSYTHYYGETELVPLRKNPQRTQPFSMHEMMSRTADTFYAHKSIYSIAKKRNIKIRNKSSFSLIDVYPRA
;
A
#
# COMPACT_ATOMS: atom_id res chain seq x y z
N MET A 1 18.99 25.62 8.16
CA MET A 1 19.78 24.43 7.77
C MET A 1 20.08 24.56 6.28
N THR A 2 21.35 24.52 5.86
CA THR A 2 21.70 24.57 4.43
C THR A 2 21.22 23.29 3.71
N GLN A 3 20.93 23.37 2.42
CA GLN A 3 20.49 22.23 1.59
C GLN A 3 21.46 21.03 1.70
N ILE A 4 22.74 21.32 1.87
CA ILE A 4 23.82 20.34 2.05
C ILE A 4 23.69 19.62 3.40
N ALA A 5 23.51 20.34 4.51
CA ALA A 5 23.36 19.74 5.83
C ALA A 5 22.13 18.80 5.89
N PHE A 6 21.07 19.16 5.19
CA PHE A 6 19.86 18.35 5.08
C PHE A 6 20.10 17.04 4.29
N LYS A 7 20.80 17.11 3.15
CA LYS A 7 21.19 15.93 2.37
C LYS A 7 22.09 14.98 3.18
N ILE A 8 23.04 15.53 3.94
CA ILE A 8 23.94 14.74 4.80
C ILE A 8 23.15 14.05 5.92
N ALA A 9 22.24 14.76 6.60
CA ALA A 9 21.43 14.18 7.67
C ALA A 9 20.56 13.02 7.17
N TYR A 10 19.88 13.20 6.03
CA TYR A 10 19.09 12.15 5.41
C TYR A 10 19.93 10.94 5.03
N TRP A 11 21.10 11.17 4.42
CA TRP A 11 22.02 10.10 4.04
C TRP A 11 22.53 9.31 5.24
N LEU A 12 22.90 9.98 6.33
CA LEU A 12 23.33 9.31 7.56
C LEU A 12 22.20 8.46 8.17
N LEU A 13 20.97 8.99 8.21
CA LEU A 13 19.83 8.34 8.84
C LEU A 13 19.24 7.21 7.99
N SER A 14 19.34 7.29 6.66
CA SER A 14 18.79 6.28 5.75
C SER A 14 19.74 5.12 5.48
N ARG A 15 21.06 5.32 5.61
CA ARG A 15 22.09 4.33 5.28
C ARG A 15 21.91 2.97 5.95
N GLY A 16 21.71 2.96 7.25
CA GLY A 16 21.50 1.72 8.02
C GLY A 16 20.25 0.96 7.57
N PRO A 17 19.07 1.60 7.57
CA PRO A 17 17.83 1.00 7.08
C PRO A 17 17.90 0.51 5.63
N ILE A 18 18.51 1.28 4.72
CA ILE A 18 18.70 0.87 3.31
C ILE A 18 19.58 -0.37 3.25
N ALA A 19 20.75 -0.36 3.89
CA ALA A 19 21.66 -1.50 3.91
C ALA A 19 20.98 -2.75 4.50
N SER A 20 20.18 -2.59 5.55
CA SER A 20 19.38 -3.68 6.12
C SER A 20 18.37 -4.22 5.11
N SER A 21 17.64 -3.35 4.41
CA SER A 21 16.68 -3.76 3.36
C SER A 21 17.37 -4.50 2.22
N ARG A 22 18.52 -4.00 1.74
CA ARG A 22 19.30 -4.65 0.67
C ARG A 22 19.86 -6.01 1.10
N LYS A 23 20.31 -6.15 2.35
CA LYS A 23 20.74 -7.44 2.91
C LYS A 23 19.60 -8.46 2.97
N LEU A 24 18.37 -7.99 3.18
CA LEU A 24 17.16 -8.80 3.09
C LEU A 24 16.68 -8.98 1.63
N GLY A 25 17.49 -8.69 0.60
CA GLY A 25 17.09 -8.89 -0.80
C GLY A 25 16.06 -7.88 -1.33
N GLY A 26 15.83 -6.78 -0.62
CA GLY A 26 14.96 -5.70 -1.08
C GLY A 26 15.56 -4.98 -2.28
N ILE A 27 14.85 -4.99 -3.40
CA ILE A 27 15.30 -4.31 -4.62
C ILE A 27 14.99 -2.81 -4.61
N ASP A 28 15.76 -2.04 -5.37
CA ASP A 28 15.43 -0.65 -5.69
C ASP A 28 14.32 -0.64 -6.74
N LEU A 29 13.14 -0.16 -6.34
CA LEU A 29 11.97 -0.06 -7.21
C LEU A 29 12.22 0.88 -8.40
N LYS A 30 13.04 1.93 -8.26
CA LYS A 30 13.34 2.84 -9.38
C LYS A 30 14.09 2.11 -10.50
N SER A 31 15.08 1.30 -10.14
CA SER A 31 15.92 0.56 -11.09
C SER A 31 15.23 -0.67 -11.67
N TYR A 32 14.14 -1.12 -11.06
CA TYR A 32 13.46 -2.33 -11.48
C TYR A 32 12.57 -2.07 -12.70
N SER A 33 12.72 -2.91 -13.72
CA SER A 33 11.86 -2.86 -14.92
C SER A 33 10.46 -3.39 -14.58
N HIS A 34 9.60 -2.49 -14.13
CA HIS A 34 8.19 -2.78 -13.86
C HIS A 34 7.45 -3.16 -15.16
N PRO A 35 6.58 -4.19 -15.16
CA PRO A 35 5.76 -4.50 -16.32
C PRO A 35 4.85 -3.32 -16.64
N LYS A 36 4.72 -2.95 -17.91
CA LYS A 36 3.87 -1.85 -18.36
C LYS A 36 3.36 -2.15 -19.78
N HIS A 37 2.06 -2.35 -19.95
CA HIS A 37 1.45 -2.57 -21.26
C HIS A 37 0.73 -1.32 -21.78
N HIS A 38 0.26 -0.46 -20.88
CA HIS A 38 -0.42 0.78 -21.21
C HIS A 38 0.29 2.01 -20.62
N GLN A 39 -0.02 3.19 -21.17
CA GLN A 39 0.45 4.47 -20.60
C GLN A 39 -0.38 4.89 -19.38
N SER A 40 -1.62 4.43 -19.30
CA SER A 40 -2.55 4.66 -18.20
C SER A 40 -2.57 3.48 -17.22
N CYS A 41 -2.82 3.76 -15.96
CA CYS A 41 -2.97 2.76 -14.92
C CYS A 41 -4.13 3.08 -13.98
N LEU A 42 -4.88 2.04 -13.57
CA LEU A 42 -5.85 2.11 -12.50
C LEU A 42 -5.29 1.43 -11.26
N VAL A 43 -5.21 2.19 -10.16
CA VAL A 43 -4.83 1.68 -8.84
C VAL A 43 -6.10 1.42 -8.06
N ILE A 44 -6.33 0.16 -7.70
CA ILE A 44 -7.58 -0.30 -7.08
C ILE A 44 -7.30 -0.63 -5.61
N GLY A 45 -7.86 0.19 -4.72
CA GLY A 45 -7.94 -0.07 -3.28
C GLY A 45 -9.16 -0.93 -2.91
N ASN A 46 -9.28 -1.27 -1.63
CA ASN A 46 -10.35 -2.13 -1.11
C ASN A 46 -11.41 -1.35 -0.32
N GLY A 47 -11.48 -0.03 -0.53
CA GLY A 47 -12.41 0.83 0.18
C GLY A 47 -13.86 0.64 -0.30
N PRO A 48 -14.87 0.86 0.58
CA PRO A 48 -16.28 0.66 0.25
C PRO A 48 -16.77 1.41 -0.99
N SER A 49 -16.19 2.58 -1.30
CA SER A 49 -16.58 3.38 -2.47
C SER A 49 -16.49 2.60 -3.78
N LEU A 50 -15.59 1.61 -3.86
CA LEU A 50 -15.31 0.86 -5.08
C LEU A 50 -16.58 0.25 -5.69
N LYS A 51 -17.53 -0.19 -4.85
CA LYS A 51 -18.81 -0.75 -5.29
C LYS A 51 -19.60 0.23 -6.17
N ASN A 52 -19.52 1.52 -5.88
CA ASN A 52 -20.19 2.58 -6.63
C ASN A 52 -19.38 3.01 -7.86
N ASP A 53 -18.09 2.68 -7.89
CA ASP A 53 -17.15 3.16 -8.91
C ASP A 53 -16.96 2.15 -10.07
N LEU A 54 -17.50 0.93 -9.94
CA LEU A 54 -17.28 -0.20 -10.86
C LEU A 54 -17.56 0.11 -12.33
N ASN A 55 -18.62 0.88 -12.62
CA ASN A 55 -18.96 1.24 -14.00
C ASN A 55 -17.83 2.05 -14.64
N THR A 56 -17.40 3.13 -13.97
CA THR A 56 -16.34 4.02 -14.48
C THR A 56 -14.98 3.32 -14.57
N LEU A 57 -14.71 2.39 -13.64
CA LEU A 57 -13.53 1.53 -13.67
C LEU A 57 -13.53 0.64 -14.91
N THR A 58 -14.66 -0.01 -15.19
CA THR A 58 -14.79 -0.97 -16.31
C THR A 58 -14.70 -0.27 -17.67
N GLU A 59 -15.23 0.95 -17.80
CA GLU A 59 -15.10 1.75 -19.01
C GLU A 59 -13.64 2.03 -19.39
N ARG A 60 -12.77 2.24 -18.40
CA ARG A 60 -11.33 2.51 -18.60
C ARG A 60 -10.48 1.25 -18.72
N ALA A 61 -11.06 0.09 -18.42
CA ALA A 61 -10.31 -1.15 -18.21
C ALA A 61 -9.51 -1.60 -19.44
N HIS A 62 -10.09 -1.48 -20.63
CA HIS A 62 -9.51 -1.96 -21.88
C HIS A 62 -8.28 -1.18 -22.37
N SER A 63 -7.97 -0.03 -21.76
CA SER A 63 -6.89 0.88 -22.19
C SER A 63 -5.86 1.17 -21.10
N SER A 64 -5.85 0.37 -20.03
CA SER A 64 -5.06 0.65 -18.84
C SER A 64 -4.52 -0.61 -18.18
N ASP A 65 -3.36 -0.48 -17.54
CA ASP A 65 -2.86 -1.50 -16.62
C ASP A 65 -3.53 -1.38 -15.25
N PHE A 66 -3.55 -2.47 -14.47
CA PHE A 66 -4.06 -2.42 -13.09
C PHE A 66 -2.98 -2.72 -12.05
N VAL A 67 -3.06 -1.98 -10.95
CA VAL A 67 -2.38 -2.30 -9.69
C VAL A 67 -3.45 -2.55 -8.63
N THR A 68 -3.47 -3.75 -8.06
CA THR A 68 -4.46 -4.18 -7.06
C THR A 68 -3.78 -4.49 -5.74
N VAL A 69 -4.56 -4.61 -4.65
CA VAL A 69 -4.00 -4.75 -3.30
C VAL A 69 -4.72 -5.78 -2.42
N ASN A 70 -3.99 -6.36 -1.47
CA ASN A 70 -4.53 -7.23 -0.42
C ASN A 70 -5.50 -8.29 -0.98
N HIS A 71 -6.65 -8.48 -0.35
CA HIS A 71 -7.65 -9.49 -0.73
C HIS A 71 -8.44 -9.17 -2.01
N PHE A 72 -8.06 -8.14 -2.78
CA PHE A 72 -8.73 -7.89 -4.06
C PHE A 72 -8.58 -9.08 -5.03
N SER A 73 -7.54 -9.91 -4.85
CA SER A 73 -7.36 -11.14 -5.62
C SER A 73 -8.48 -12.16 -5.48
N GLU A 74 -9.31 -12.04 -4.43
CA GLU A 74 -10.45 -12.92 -4.17
C GLU A 74 -11.74 -12.45 -4.84
N ASP A 75 -11.75 -11.23 -5.39
CA ASP A 75 -12.91 -10.67 -6.08
C ASP A 75 -12.98 -11.18 -7.54
N PRO A 76 -14.18 -11.52 -8.07
CA PRO A 76 -14.33 -11.93 -9.47
C PRO A 76 -13.76 -10.92 -10.49
N LEU A 77 -13.74 -9.62 -10.15
CA LEU A 77 -13.14 -8.59 -11.00
C LEU A 77 -11.63 -8.80 -11.18
N PHE A 78 -10.93 -9.44 -10.25
CA PHE A 78 -9.50 -9.69 -10.38
C PHE A 78 -9.14 -10.47 -11.64
N ALA A 79 -9.87 -11.55 -11.92
CA ALA A 79 -9.67 -12.38 -13.11
C ALA A 79 -10.11 -11.66 -14.41
N SER A 80 -11.11 -10.78 -14.32
CA SER A 80 -11.56 -9.95 -15.45
C SER A 80 -10.55 -8.87 -15.82
N LEU A 81 -10.02 -8.17 -14.81
CA LEU A 81 -9.10 -7.04 -15.00
C LEU A 81 -7.66 -7.48 -15.30
N LYS A 82 -7.28 -8.70 -14.89
CA LYS A 82 -5.94 -9.28 -15.12
C LYS A 82 -4.80 -8.31 -14.73
N PRO A 83 -4.70 -7.91 -13.45
CA PRO A 83 -3.73 -6.91 -13.03
C PRO A 83 -2.28 -7.29 -13.34
N THR A 84 -1.52 -6.31 -13.81
CA THR A 84 -0.08 -6.45 -14.05
C THR A 84 0.71 -6.50 -12.73
N LYS A 85 0.14 -5.90 -11.67
CA LYS A 85 0.78 -5.79 -10.36
C LYS A 85 -0.24 -6.01 -9.25
N HIS A 86 0.21 -6.69 -8.21
CA HIS A 86 -0.53 -6.88 -6.98
C HIS A 86 0.39 -6.57 -5.78
N VAL A 87 -0.12 -5.91 -4.74
CA VAL A 87 0.71 -5.42 -3.63
C VAL A 87 0.13 -5.85 -2.30
N VAL A 88 0.98 -6.38 -1.43
CA VAL A 88 0.68 -6.68 -0.02
C VAL A 88 1.77 -6.13 0.88
N ILE A 89 1.42 -5.61 2.06
CA ILE A 89 2.41 -5.08 3.02
C ILE A 89 2.22 -5.54 4.46
N ASP A 90 1.05 -6.10 4.80
CA ASP A 90 0.73 -6.48 6.17
C ASP A 90 1.43 -7.79 6.55
N SER A 91 2.09 -7.80 7.71
CA SER A 91 2.92 -8.94 8.08
C SER A 91 2.16 -10.24 8.34
N TYR A 92 0.84 -10.20 8.55
CA TYR A 92 0.06 -11.44 8.72
C TYR A 92 0.04 -12.30 7.46
N PHE A 93 0.32 -11.73 6.28
CA PHE A 93 0.48 -12.51 5.04
C PHE A 93 1.66 -13.50 5.11
N TRP A 94 2.60 -13.35 6.04
CA TRP A 94 3.76 -14.25 6.16
C TRP A 94 4.19 -14.56 7.59
N ALA A 95 3.47 -14.09 8.62
CA ALA A 95 3.80 -14.35 10.01
C ALA A 95 3.31 -15.74 10.46
N PRO A 96 4.19 -16.69 10.84
CA PRO A 96 3.77 -18.04 11.24
C PRO A 96 2.91 -18.02 12.52
N ASP A 97 3.14 -17.04 13.38
CA ASP A 97 2.48 -16.82 14.66
C ASP A 97 1.31 -15.82 14.56
N ALA A 98 0.74 -15.59 13.37
CA ALA A 98 -0.47 -14.78 13.23
C ALA A 98 -1.67 -15.40 13.99
N ALA A 99 -2.61 -14.56 14.42
CA ALA A 99 -3.89 -15.00 14.97
C ALA A 99 -4.62 -15.91 13.97
N GLU A 100 -5.37 -16.90 14.45
CA GLU A 100 -5.96 -17.95 13.61
C GLU A 100 -6.86 -17.41 12.49
N GLU A 101 -7.70 -16.44 12.83
CA GLU A 101 -8.54 -15.71 11.86
C GLU A 101 -7.74 -15.02 10.75
N LEU A 102 -6.53 -14.53 11.03
CA LEU A 102 -5.64 -13.93 10.03
C LEU A 102 -4.93 -14.99 9.20
N LYS A 103 -4.65 -16.18 9.76
CA LYS A 103 -4.12 -17.31 9.01
C LYS A 103 -5.15 -17.80 7.98
N GLN A 104 -6.42 -17.93 8.37
CA GLN A 104 -7.50 -18.28 7.45
C GLN A 104 -7.65 -17.27 6.30
N LYS A 105 -7.60 -15.96 6.62
CA LYS A 105 -7.58 -14.90 5.59
C LYS A 105 -6.37 -15.05 4.65
N ARG A 106 -5.19 -15.28 5.20
CA ARG A 106 -3.96 -15.50 4.43
C ARG A 106 -4.08 -16.72 3.50
N GLU A 107 -4.63 -17.83 3.99
CA GLU A 107 -4.81 -19.05 3.19
C GLU A 107 -5.74 -18.80 2.01
N LYS A 108 -6.86 -18.09 2.24
CA LYS A 108 -7.78 -17.69 1.17
C LYS A 108 -7.11 -16.79 0.13
N PHE A 109 -6.29 -15.84 0.58
CA PHE A 109 -5.50 -15.00 -0.31
C PHE A 109 -4.57 -15.84 -1.19
N TYR A 110 -3.73 -16.71 -0.62
CA TYR A 110 -2.82 -17.52 -1.42
C TYR A 110 -3.54 -18.52 -2.34
N ALA A 111 -4.67 -19.08 -1.89
CA ALA A 111 -5.52 -19.92 -2.73
C ALA A 111 -6.02 -19.15 -3.96
N SER A 112 -6.43 -17.89 -3.82
CA SER A 112 -6.88 -17.06 -4.96
C SER A 112 -5.78 -16.85 -6.01
N LEU A 113 -4.51 -16.78 -5.59
CA LEU A 113 -3.38 -16.61 -6.51
C LEU A 113 -3.10 -17.84 -7.39
N THR A 114 -3.59 -19.02 -7.00
CA THR A 114 -3.43 -20.25 -7.80
C THR A 114 -4.19 -20.19 -9.14
N GLN A 115 -5.22 -19.34 -9.21
CA GLN A 115 -6.09 -19.20 -10.39
C GLN A 115 -5.57 -18.18 -11.41
N VAL A 116 -4.44 -17.52 -11.13
CA VAL A 116 -3.86 -16.51 -12.03
C VAL A 116 -3.27 -17.17 -13.28
N ASP A 117 -3.86 -16.89 -14.44
CA ASP A 117 -3.45 -17.41 -15.75
C ASP A 117 -2.68 -16.41 -16.64
N TRP A 118 -2.46 -15.19 -16.13
CA TRP A 118 -1.78 -14.10 -16.84
C TRP A 118 -0.52 -13.66 -16.11
N SER A 119 0.41 -13.01 -16.83
CA SER A 119 1.64 -12.50 -16.22
C SER A 119 1.33 -11.38 -15.22
N MET A 120 1.73 -11.58 -13.97
CA MET A 120 1.54 -10.63 -12.87
C MET A 120 2.78 -10.54 -12.01
N THR A 121 3.06 -9.37 -11.44
CA THR A 121 4.08 -9.21 -10.39
C THR A 121 3.42 -8.99 -9.02
N LEU A 122 3.74 -9.84 -8.05
CA LEU A 122 3.36 -9.66 -6.64
C LEU A 122 4.50 -8.95 -5.89
N TYR A 123 4.19 -7.78 -5.33
CA TYR A 123 5.09 -6.96 -4.55
C TYR A 123 4.85 -7.16 -3.05
N ALA A 124 5.92 -7.43 -2.32
CA ALA A 124 5.93 -7.51 -0.86
C ALA A 124 7.16 -6.79 -0.27
N PRO A 125 7.14 -6.35 0.99
CA PRO A 125 8.31 -5.78 1.65
C PRO A 125 9.45 -6.80 1.77
N SER A 126 10.70 -6.34 1.73
CA SER A 126 11.89 -7.18 1.96
C SER A 126 11.96 -7.76 3.37
N THR A 127 11.26 -7.14 4.32
CA THR A 127 11.07 -7.65 5.68
C THR A 127 10.07 -8.81 5.76
N ALA A 128 9.45 -9.20 4.65
CA ALA A 128 8.62 -10.40 4.61
C ALA A 128 9.47 -11.66 4.82
N ASP A 129 8.84 -12.71 5.37
CA ASP A 129 9.44 -14.04 5.31
C ASP A 129 9.40 -14.53 3.86
N GLN A 130 10.49 -14.29 3.13
CA GLN A 130 10.55 -14.55 1.70
C GLN A 130 10.52 -16.04 1.40
N THR A 131 11.04 -16.88 2.29
CA THR A 131 11.00 -18.34 2.13
C THR A 131 9.55 -18.79 2.19
N PHE A 132 8.81 -18.33 3.20
CA PHE A 132 7.38 -18.61 3.31
C PHE A 132 6.61 -18.10 2.09
N VAL A 133 6.80 -16.84 1.69
CA VAL A 133 6.08 -16.26 0.53
C VAL A 133 6.39 -17.02 -0.76
N ARG A 134 7.65 -17.41 -1.00
CA ARG A 134 8.05 -18.20 -2.18
C ARG A 134 7.41 -19.59 -2.19
N ASN A 135 7.29 -20.23 -1.04
CA ASN A 135 6.65 -21.53 -0.93
C ASN A 135 5.13 -21.44 -1.19
N MET A 136 4.49 -20.36 -0.73
CA MET A 136 3.06 -20.15 -0.93
C MET A 136 2.69 -19.69 -2.35
N VAL A 137 3.61 -19.05 -3.08
CA VAL A 137 3.40 -18.58 -4.45
C VAL A 137 4.18 -19.47 -5.42
N SER A 138 3.60 -20.64 -5.70
CA SER A 138 4.15 -21.62 -6.66
C SER A 138 3.71 -21.38 -8.11
N ASN A 139 2.76 -20.45 -8.34
CA ASN A 139 2.22 -20.17 -9.67
C ASN A 139 3.28 -19.52 -10.58
N PRO A 140 3.67 -20.14 -11.72
CA PRO A 140 4.72 -19.63 -12.60
C PRO A 140 4.36 -18.32 -13.31
N ASN A 141 3.08 -17.97 -13.38
CA ASN A 141 2.61 -16.71 -13.96
C ASN A 141 2.85 -15.50 -13.02
N ILE A 142 3.17 -15.76 -11.75
CA ILE A 142 3.37 -14.72 -10.74
C ILE A 142 4.86 -14.55 -10.44
N LYS A 143 5.39 -13.37 -10.79
CA LYS A 143 6.74 -12.97 -10.40
C LYS A 143 6.72 -12.33 -9.02
N LEU A 144 7.58 -12.79 -8.12
CA LEU A 144 7.77 -12.18 -6.81
C LEU A 144 8.80 -11.05 -6.85
N VAL A 145 8.43 -9.89 -6.31
CA VAL A 145 9.33 -8.75 -6.08
C VAL A 145 9.29 -8.35 -4.61
N PHE A 146 10.45 -8.43 -3.97
CA PHE A 146 10.63 -7.94 -2.61
C PHE A 146 11.25 -6.55 -2.66
N PHE A 147 10.53 -5.54 -2.18
CA PHE A 147 10.98 -4.16 -2.21
C PHE A 147 11.33 -3.66 -0.81
N GLY A 148 12.20 -2.68 -0.72
CA GLY A 148 12.38 -1.97 0.53
C GLY A 148 13.34 -0.80 0.42
N GLY A 149 13.42 -0.06 1.51
CA GLY A 149 14.19 1.17 1.65
C GLY A 149 14.03 1.67 3.08
N CYS A 150 14.35 2.93 3.34
CA CYS A 150 14.13 3.59 4.62
C CYS A 150 12.74 4.26 4.62
N PRO A 151 11.77 3.80 5.44
CA PRO A 151 10.51 4.51 5.61
C PRO A 151 10.76 5.90 6.19
N VAL A 152 10.10 6.92 5.63
CA VAL A 152 10.28 8.31 6.11
C VAL A 152 9.82 8.54 7.55
N THR A 153 8.97 7.66 8.09
CA THR A 153 8.61 7.69 9.53
C THR A 153 9.80 7.45 10.46
N ARG A 154 10.90 6.86 9.97
CA ARG A 154 12.14 6.65 10.75
C ARG A 154 13.10 7.84 10.71
N ILE A 155 12.77 8.88 9.95
CA ILE A 155 13.56 10.10 9.85
C ILE A 155 12.78 11.22 10.56
N PRO A 156 13.35 11.87 11.59
CA PRO A 156 12.66 12.87 12.41
C PRO A 156 12.31 14.18 11.66
N LEU A 157 12.58 14.24 10.36
CA LEU A 157 12.40 15.42 9.51
C LEU A 157 11.32 15.13 8.47
N LYS A 158 10.02 15.20 8.80
CA LYS A 158 8.95 15.25 7.80
C LYS A 158 8.89 16.64 7.15
N ILE A 159 9.98 17.09 6.52
CA ILE A 159 10.04 18.42 5.89
C ILE A 159 9.93 18.24 4.37
N PRO A 160 8.74 18.45 3.78
CA PRO A 160 8.57 18.35 2.34
C PRO A 160 9.39 19.45 1.67
N THR A 161 10.45 19.03 0.99
CA THR A 161 11.31 19.90 0.17
C THR A 161 11.56 19.23 -1.17
N SER A 162 12.07 19.97 -2.16
CA SER A 162 12.58 19.39 -3.41
C SER A 162 13.58 18.25 -3.15
N ILE A 163 14.33 18.32 -2.04
CA ILE A 163 15.29 17.31 -1.58
C ILE A 163 14.60 16.00 -1.19
N THR A 164 13.50 16.05 -0.44
CA THR A 164 12.77 14.81 -0.08
C THR A 164 12.20 14.15 -1.32
N THR A 165 11.72 14.93 -2.30
CA THR A 165 11.25 14.41 -3.59
C THR A 165 12.37 13.72 -4.38
N GLU A 166 13.57 14.29 -4.44
CA GLU A 166 14.76 13.66 -5.05
C GLU A 166 15.13 12.32 -4.38
N LEU A 167 15.01 12.23 -3.05
CA LEU A 167 15.37 11.01 -2.30
C LEU A 167 14.30 9.91 -2.41
N TYR A 168 13.03 10.26 -2.59
CA TYR A 168 12.01 9.25 -2.92
C TYR A 168 12.18 8.71 -4.36
N GLU A 169 12.78 9.48 -5.28
CA GLU A 169 13.00 9.02 -6.64
C GLU A 169 13.98 7.86 -6.74
N THR A 170 14.85 7.62 -5.75
CA THR A 170 15.76 6.48 -5.71
C THR A 170 15.18 5.25 -5.03
N SER A 171 13.94 5.32 -4.50
CA SER A 171 13.31 4.31 -3.62
C SER A 171 14.13 3.90 -2.38
N ASP A 172 15.29 4.52 -2.16
CA ASP A 172 16.08 4.42 -0.94
C ASP A 172 15.33 5.03 0.24
N LEU A 173 14.52 6.06 -0.01
CA LEU A 173 13.41 6.41 0.86
C LEU A 173 12.11 5.86 0.30
N ILE A 174 11.33 5.23 1.18
CA ILE A 174 9.99 4.75 0.86
C ILE A 174 8.94 5.51 1.69
N PRO A 175 7.69 5.61 1.19
CA PRO A 175 6.62 6.21 1.95
C PRO A 175 6.41 5.53 3.33
N PRO A 176 5.75 6.19 4.29
CA PRO A 176 5.28 5.52 5.51
C PRO A 176 4.60 4.17 5.23
N VAL A 177 4.99 3.12 5.95
CA VAL A 177 4.39 1.78 5.88
C VAL A 177 3.10 1.76 6.72
N CYS A 178 2.04 2.38 6.20
CA CYS A 178 0.79 2.58 6.95
C CYS A 178 -0.45 1.97 6.25
N ASN A 179 -0.48 1.98 4.92
CA ASN A 179 -1.58 1.49 4.12
C ASN A 179 -1.05 0.97 2.78
N VAL A 180 -1.57 -0.16 2.30
CA VAL A 180 -1.09 -0.81 1.06
C VAL A 180 -1.32 0.06 -0.20
N LEU A 181 -2.37 0.88 -0.22
CA LEU A 181 -2.71 1.74 -1.35
C LEU A 181 -1.62 2.77 -1.64
N ILE A 182 -0.89 3.20 -0.59
CA ILE A 182 0.29 4.06 -0.70
C ILE A 182 1.33 3.38 -1.60
N TYR A 183 1.61 2.11 -1.37
CA TYR A 183 2.63 1.36 -2.12
C TYR A 183 2.17 1.01 -3.52
N ALA A 184 0.90 0.66 -3.70
CA ALA A 184 0.32 0.49 -5.03
C ALA A 184 0.45 1.77 -5.88
N THR A 185 0.13 2.92 -5.31
CA THR A 185 0.28 4.21 -5.99
C THR A 185 1.75 4.58 -6.23
N PHE A 186 2.62 4.35 -5.24
CA PHE A 186 4.04 4.64 -5.35
C PHE A 186 4.71 3.80 -6.45
N ILE A 187 4.41 2.50 -6.51
CA ILE A 187 4.89 1.60 -7.56
C ILE A 187 4.35 2.04 -8.93
N ALA A 188 3.09 2.46 -9.03
CA ALA A 188 2.55 3.01 -10.28
C ALA A 188 3.32 4.26 -10.74
N VAL A 189 3.63 5.19 -9.83
CA VAL A 189 4.45 6.37 -10.13
C VAL A 189 5.87 5.98 -10.58
N LEU A 190 6.50 5.02 -9.92
CA LEU A 190 7.85 4.56 -10.28
C LEU A 190 7.88 3.77 -11.60
N THR A 191 6.80 3.06 -11.93
CA THR A 191 6.61 2.40 -13.23
C THR A 191 6.59 3.41 -14.39
N GLY A 192 6.28 4.69 -14.10
CA GLY A 192 6.30 5.76 -15.09
C GLY A 192 5.08 5.78 -16.00
N TYR A 193 3.88 5.44 -15.48
CA TYR A 193 2.62 5.73 -16.16
C TYR A 193 2.45 7.24 -16.38
N SER A 194 1.83 7.65 -17.48
CA SER A 194 1.50 9.06 -17.72
C SER A 194 0.24 9.50 -16.98
N GLU A 195 -0.71 8.57 -16.81
CA GLU A 195 -1.96 8.77 -16.08
C GLU A 195 -2.19 7.66 -15.06
N ILE A 196 -2.58 8.03 -13.85
CA ILE A 196 -2.90 7.11 -12.75
C ILE A 196 -4.25 7.54 -12.18
N ASP A 197 -5.23 6.64 -12.26
CA ASP A 197 -6.55 6.82 -11.65
C ASP A 197 -6.68 5.91 -10.43
N ILE A 198 -7.16 6.47 -9.31
CA ILE A 198 -7.24 5.73 -8.05
C ILE A 198 -8.70 5.52 -7.65
N TYR A 199 -9.05 4.26 -7.37
CA TYR A 199 -10.37 3.78 -7.00
C TYR A 199 -10.33 3.08 -5.63
N GLY A 200 -11.48 3.01 -4.93
CA GLY A 200 -11.57 2.38 -3.60
C GLY A 200 -10.63 3.01 -2.57
N ALA A 201 -10.42 4.32 -2.65
CA ALA A 201 -9.45 5.08 -1.88
C ALA A 201 -10.09 5.88 -0.73
N ASP A 202 -11.04 5.26 -0.02
CA ASP A 202 -11.83 5.89 1.03
C ASP A 202 -10.94 6.49 2.14
N LEU A 203 -10.00 5.69 2.67
CA LEU A 203 -9.10 6.03 3.78
C LEU A 203 -9.79 6.57 5.05
N SER A 204 -11.02 6.13 5.29
CA SER A 204 -11.86 6.52 6.44
C SER A 204 -11.69 5.68 7.69
N PHE A 205 -10.69 4.80 7.77
CA PHE A 205 -10.52 3.85 8.88
C PHE A 205 -10.59 4.46 10.28
N HIS A 206 -10.13 5.70 10.45
CA HIS A 206 -10.15 6.41 11.72
C HIS A 206 -11.56 6.89 12.14
N MET A 207 -12.50 6.97 11.20
CA MET A 207 -13.89 7.31 11.48
C MET A 207 -14.64 6.16 12.16
N ASP A 208 -14.16 4.92 12.00
CA ASP A 208 -14.78 3.71 12.56
C ASP A 208 -14.24 3.38 13.96
N ILE A 209 -13.46 4.27 14.57
CA ILE A 209 -12.78 4.03 15.84
C ILE A 209 -13.56 4.65 17.00
N GLN A 210 -13.75 3.86 18.05
CA GLN A 210 -14.38 4.27 19.29
C GLN A 210 -13.47 3.97 20.48
N LEU A 211 -13.50 4.84 21.50
CA LEU A 211 -12.82 4.58 22.77
C LEU A 211 -13.83 3.95 23.73
N ASN A 212 -13.51 2.77 24.25
CA ASN A 212 -14.27 2.18 25.34
C ASN A 212 -14.12 3.06 26.59
N GLN A 213 -15.23 3.63 27.08
CA GLN A 213 -15.21 4.61 28.18
C GLN A 213 -14.93 3.96 29.55
N GLN A 214 -14.97 2.62 29.66
CA GLN A 214 -14.65 1.90 30.88
C GLN A 214 -13.21 1.38 30.89
N SER A 215 -12.73 0.80 29.77
CA SER A 215 -11.41 0.17 29.69
C SER A 215 -10.33 1.03 29.02
N ASN A 216 -10.70 2.16 28.39
CA ASN A 216 -9.84 2.96 27.52
C ASN A 216 -9.25 2.19 26.32
N GLU A 217 -9.81 1.03 26.00
CA GLU A 217 -9.43 0.26 24.81
C GLU A 217 -10.04 0.86 23.55
N LEU A 218 -9.26 0.89 22.46
CA LEU A 218 -9.79 1.24 21.16
C LEU A 218 -10.55 0.09 20.55
N LEU A 219 -11.76 0.39 20.10
CA LEU A 219 -12.66 -0.50 19.39
C LEU A 219 -12.82 -0.01 17.96
N MET A 220 -13.01 -0.95 17.05
CA MET A 220 -13.32 -0.69 15.65
C MET A 220 -14.72 -1.20 15.34
N SER A 221 -15.49 -0.33 14.72
CA SER A 221 -16.83 -0.60 14.20
C SER A 221 -16.75 -1.33 12.87
N TYR A 222 -17.31 -2.54 12.82
CA TYR A 222 -17.52 -3.29 11.59
C TYR A 222 -19.02 -3.37 11.29
N THR A 223 -19.46 -2.70 10.23
CA THR A 223 -20.83 -2.84 9.72
C THR A 223 -20.87 -4.00 8.73
N HIS A 224 -21.49 -5.12 9.10
CA HIS A 224 -21.73 -6.22 8.18
C HIS A 224 -22.80 -5.85 7.15
N TYR A 225 -22.63 -6.31 5.90
CA TYR A 225 -23.52 -6.01 4.77
C TYR A 225 -25.01 -6.38 5.00
N TYR A 226 -25.31 -7.22 6.00
CA TYR A 226 -26.68 -7.67 6.34
C TYR A 226 -27.01 -7.58 7.85
N GLY A 227 -26.30 -6.81 8.68
CA GLY A 227 -26.48 -6.93 10.14
C GLY A 227 -26.05 -5.78 11.03
N GLU A 228 -25.97 -6.10 12.32
CA GLU A 228 -25.57 -5.22 13.43
C GLU A 228 -24.11 -4.76 13.29
N THR A 229 -23.83 -3.59 13.86
CA THR A 229 -22.46 -3.09 13.95
C THR A 229 -21.75 -3.80 15.10
N GLU A 230 -20.70 -4.55 14.79
CA GLU A 230 -19.85 -5.18 15.80
C GLU A 230 -18.71 -4.22 16.19
N LEU A 231 -18.44 -4.11 17.50
CA LEU A 231 -17.28 -3.39 18.03
C LEU A 231 -16.23 -4.41 18.47
N VAL A 232 -15.09 -4.43 17.78
CA VAL A 232 -13.98 -5.33 18.14
C VAL A 232 -12.75 -4.56 18.59
N PRO A 233 -11.96 -5.09 19.55
CA PRO A 233 -10.71 -4.46 19.96
C PRO A 233 -9.75 -4.24 18.78
N LEU A 234 -9.30 -3.00 18.62
CA LEU A 234 -8.31 -2.62 17.64
C LEU A 234 -6.91 -3.00 18.14
N ARG A 235 -6.37 -4.09 17.58
CA ARG A 235 -5.07 -4.65 17.93
C ARG A 235 -4.02 -4.37 16.85
N LYS A 236 -2.78 -4.12 17.26
CA LYS A 236 -1.59 -4.17 16.39
C LYS A 236 -1.10 -5.61 16.30
N ASN A 237 -0.02 -5.80 15.53
CA ASN A 237 0.72 -7.05 15.29
C ASN A 237 -0.09 -8.25 14.73
N PRO A 238 0.55 -9.21 14.04
CA PRO A 238 -0.15 -10.37 13.50
C PRO A 238 -0.82 -11.25 14.55
N GLN A 239 -0.30 -11.29 15.79
CA GLN A 239 -0.87 -12.07 16.88
C GLN A 239 -2.16 -11.43 17.45
N ARG A 240 -2.46 -10.16 17.10
CA ARG A 240 -3.57 -9.36 17.65
C ARG A 240 -3.55 -9.25 19.18
N THR A 241 -2.37 -9.21 19.79
CA THR A 241 -2.23 -9.18 21.25
C THR A 241 -2.00 -7.78 21.81
N GLN A 242 -1.41 -6.87 21.03
CA GLN A 242 -1.08 -5.55 21.54
C GLN A 242 -2.18 -4.54 21.15
N PRO A 243 -2.67 -3.69 22.06
CA PRO A 243 -3.64 -2.66 21.73
C PRO A 243 -3.01 -1.50 20.95
N PHE A 244 -3.83 -0.80 20.17
CA PHE A 244 -3.53 0.54 19.67
C PHE A 244 -3.92 1.60 20.71
N SER A 245 -3.11 2.65 20.83
CA SER A 245 -3.50 3.90 21.48
C SER A 245 -4.10 4.90 20.47
N MET A 246 -4.89 5.88 20.97
CA MET A 246 -5.40 6.97 20.12
C MET A 246 -4.28 7.75 19.44
N HIS A 247 -3.18 7.98 20.16
CA HIS A 247 -2.01 8.66 19.62
C HIS A 247 -1.42 7.90 18.41
N GLU A 248 -1.19 6.58 18.56
CA GLU A 248 -0.68 5.75 17.47
C GLU A 248 -1.64 5.72 16.28
N MET A 249 -2.95 5.60 16.53
CA MET A 249 -3.98 5.64 15.48
C MET A 249 -3.94 6.97 14.71
N MET A 250 -4.03 8.10 15.40
CA MET A 250 -4.06 9.42 14.75
C MET A 250 -2.73 9.75 14.06
N SER A 251 -1.59 9.34 14.63
CA SER A 251 -0.30 9.48 13.97
C SER A 251 -0.23 8.68 12.67
N ARG A 252 -0.73 7.43 12.65
CA ARG A 252 -0.79 6.61 11.43
C ARG A 252 -1.72 7.20 10.37
N THR A 253 -2.85 7.77 10.80
CA THR A 253 -3.77 8.49 9.90
C THR A 253 -3.07 9.69 9.26
N ALA A 254 -2.40 10.52 10.04
CA ALA A 254 -1.61 11.64 9.53
C ALA A 254 -0.49 11.18 8.57
N ASP A 255 0.21 10.10 8.91
CA ASP A 255 1.25 9.50 8.07
C ASP A 255 0.72 8.99 6.73
N THR A 256 -0.49 8.45 6.72
CA THR A 256 -1.15 7.96 5.51
C THR A 256 -1.37 9.11 4.51
N PHE A 257 -1.93 10.24 4.96
CA PHE A 257 -2.14 11.39 4.08
C PHE A 257 -0.83 12.08 3.69
N TYR A 258 0.14 12.15 4.60
CA TYR A 258 1.49 12.63 4.28
C TYR A 258 2.17 11.79 3.19
N ALA A 259 1.97 10.46 3.21
CA ALA A 259 2.50 9.58 2.19
C ALA A 259 1.93 9.91 0.80
N HIS A 260 0.61 10.09 0.69
CA HIS A 260 -0.04 10.50 -0.56
C HIS A 260 0.46 11.88 -1.05
N LYS A 261 0.63 12.85 -0.14
CA LYS A 261 1.23 14.16 -0.46
C LYS A 261 2.63 14.04 -1.05
N SER A 262 3.44 13.14 -0.48
CA SER A 262 4.80 12.87 -0.93
C SER A 262 4.80 12.22 -2.31
N ILE A 263 3.95 11.21 -2.53
CA ILE A 263 3.77 10.55 -3.83
C ILE A 263 3.34 11.55 -4.91
N TYR A 264 2.37 12.43 -4.60
CA TYR A 264 1.91 13.45 -5.55
C TYR A 264 3.03 14.41 -5.96
N SER A 265 3.92 14.75 -5.03
CA SER A 265 5.05 15.64 -5.31
C SER A 265 6.04 15.01 -6.30
N ILE A 266 6.28 13.70 -6.20
CA ILE A 266 7.11 12.95 -7.15
C ILE A 266 6.41 12.85 -8.50
N ALA A 267 5.11 12.55 -8.50
CA ALA A 267 4.31 12.47 -9.73
C ALA A 267 4.35 13.78 -10.52
N LYS A 268 4.16 14.92 -9.85
CA LYS A 268 4.26 16.25 -10.47
C LYS A 268 5.64 16.51 -11.07
N LYS A 269 6.72 16.17 -10.35
CA LYS A 269 8.10 16.30 -10.88
C LYS A 269 8.33 15.45 -12.12
N ARG A 270 7.66 14.29 -12.21
CA ARG A 270 7.72 13.38 -13.37
C ARG A 270 6.67 13.65 -14.44
N ASN A 271 5.89 14.74 -14.34
CA ASN A 271 4.77 15.05 -15.23
C ASN A 271 3.71 13.93 -15.34
N ILE A 272 3.50 13.19 -14.25
CA ILE A 272 2.49 12.13 -14.15
C ILE A 272 1.20 12.71 -13.57
N LYS A 273 0.08 12.48 -14.26
CA LYS A 273 -1.25 12.89 -13.79
C LYS A 273 -1.81 11.83 -12.86
N ILE A 274 -2.06 12.19 -11.60
CA ILE A 274 -2.80 11.34 -10.65
C ILE A 274 -4.18 11.96 -10.44
N ARG A 275 -5.24 11.14 -10.54
CA ARG A 275 -6.63 11.56 -10.25
C ARG A 275 -7.26 10.63 -9.23
N ASN A 276 -8.02 11.22 -8.31
CA ASN A 276 -8.86 10.48 -7.40
C ASN A 276 -10.23 10.25 -8.04
N LYS A 277 -10.51 9.01 -8.43
CA LYS A 277 -11.76 8.58 -9.07
C LYS A 277 -12.69 7.85 -8.11
N SER A 278 -12.35 7.79 -6.83
CA SER A 278 -13.19 7.18 -5.81
C SER A 278 -14.38 8.11 -5.50
N SER A 279 -15.61 7.59 -5.54
CA SER A 279 -16.83 8.35 -5.19
C SER A 279 -16.76 8.92 -3.78
N PHE A 280 -16.14 8.19 -2.85
CA PHE A 280 -15.79 8.66 -1.52
C PHE A 280 -14.29 8.51 -1.27
N SER A 281 -13.65 9.56 -0.74
CA SER A 281 -12.23 9.54 -0.39
C SER A 281 -11.88 10.71 0.51
N LEU A 282 -11.03 10.45 1.48
CA LEU A 282 -10.41 11.48 2.31
C LEU A 282 -9.05 11.96 1.79
N ILE A 283 -8.56 11.44 0.64
CA ILE A 283 -7.33 11.93 0.00
C ILE A 283 -7.62 13.27 -0.69
N ASP A 284 -7.06 14.34 -0.13
CA ASP A 284 -7.25 15.73 -0.58
C ASP A 284 -6.20 16.21 -1.60
N VAL A 285 -5.04 15.55 -1.65
CA VAL A 285 -3.91 15.99 -2.49
C VAL A 285 -4.05 15.65 -3.98
N TYR A 286 -4.88 14.68 -4.34
CA TYR A 286 -5.09 14.28 -5.73
C TYR A 286 -6.34 14.97 -6.29
N PRO A 287 -6.25 15.65 -7.45
CA PRO A 287 -7.42 16.24 -8.10
C PRO A 287 -8.53 15.20 -8.33
N ARG A 288 -9.79 15.60 -8.06
CA ARG A 288 -10.97 14.85 -8.50
C ARG A 288 -11.27 15.17 -9.96
N ALA A 289 -11.80 14.19 -10.69
CA ALA A 289 -12.15 14.32 -12.10
C ALA A 289 -13.24 13.32 -12.48
#